data_AF-A0A352IPW7-F1
#
_entry.id   AF-A0A352IPW7-F1
#
_cell.length_a   1.000
_cell.length_b   1.000
_cell.length_c   1.000
_cell.angle_alpha   90.00
_cell.angle_beta   90.00
_cell.angle_gamma   90.00
#
_symmetry.space_group_name_H-M   'P 1'
#
loop_
_entity.id
_entity.type
_entity.pdbx_description
1 polymer ?
#
loop_
_entity_poly.entity_id
_entity_poly.type
_entity_poly.pdbx_seq_one_letter_code
_entity_poly.pdbx_strand_id
1 'polypeptide(L)'
;KAAVASLAEGLQLDTKGKPINVSNIMPGYILTDINRDTKSAPFRVDLETGVKALVKAIESEKRRAYVPWWPWTPLSYVLKALPFEVFSRAM
;
A
#
# COMPACT_ATOMS: atom_id res chain seq x y z
N LYS A 1 7.44 6.59 0.74
CA LYS A 1 7.39 5.79 -0.51
C LYS A 1 6.57 6.49 -1.62
N ALA A 2 6.64 7.82 -1.73
CA ALA A 2 5.78 8.57 -2.67
C ALA A 2 6.33 8.56 -4.11
N ALA A 3 7.64 8.75 -4.28
CA ALA A 3 8.27 8.76 -5.60
C ALA A 3 8.01 7.47 -6.42
N VAL A 4 8.10 6.30 -5.77
CA VAL A 4 7.83 5.01 -6.42
C VAL A 4 6.36 4.89 -6.84
N ALA A 5 5.43 5.41 -6.03
CA ALA A 5 4.01 5.39 -6.36
C ALA A 5 3.72 6.29 -7.58
N SER A 6 4.30 7.49 -7.64
CA SER A 6 4.19 8.39 -8.78
C SER A 6 4.82 7.82 -10.04
N LEU A 7 5.98 7.15 -9.94
CA LEU A 7 6.60 6.44 -11.05
C LEU A 7 5.69 5.34 -11.60
N ALA A 8 5.10 4.52 -10.72
CA ALA A 8 4.18 3.47 -11.13
C ALA A 8 2.95 4.04 -11.87
N GLU A 9 2.44 5.19 -11.45
CA GLU A 9 1.33 5.86 -12.15
C GLU A 9 1.72 6.37 -13.54
N GLY A 10 2.93 6.90 -13.71
CA GLY A 10 3.46 7.26 -15.03
C GLY A 10 3.59 6.03 -15.94
N LEU A 11 4.19 4.95 -15.43
CA LEU A 11 4.33 3.69 -16.18
C LEU A 11 2.97 3.09 -16.59
N GLN A 12 1.95 3.19 -15.74
CA GLN A 12 0.59 2.76 -16.06
C GLN A 12 -0.02 3.53 -17.24
N LEU A 13 0.34 4.81 -17.42
CA LEU A 13 -0.07 5.59 -18.58
C LEU A 13 0.72 5.15 -19.82
N ASP A 14 2.03 4.96 -19.69
CA ASP A 14 2.91 4.56 -20.80
C ASP A 14 2.60 3.16 -21.32
N THR A 15 2.11 2.25 -20.46
CA THR A 15 1.72 0.89 -20.83
C THR A 15 0.24 0.73 -21.15
N LYS A 16 -0.56 1.81 -21.11
CA LYS A 16 -1.99 1.75 -21.41
C LYS A 16 -2.23 1.20 -22.83
N GLY A 17 -2.98 0.10 -22.92
CA GLY A 17 -3.28 -0.58 -24.19
C GLY A 17 -2.19 -1.55 -24.67
N LYS A 18 -1.10 -1.73 -23.91
CA LYS A 18 -0.06 -2.75 -24.17
C LYS A 18 -0.32 -4.00 -23.32
N PRO A 19 0.24 -5.17 -23.67
CA PRO A 19 0.10 -6.40 -22.88
C PRO A 19 0.99 -6.40 -21.61
N ILE A 20 1.05 -5.28 -20.89
CA ILE A 20 1.90 -5.07 -19.71
C ILE A 20 1.07 -4.39 -18.62
N ASN A 21 0.81 -5.12 -17.54
CA ASN A 21 0.10 -4.62 -16.36
C ASN A 21 1.10 -4.11 -15.31
N VAL A 22 0.96 -2.84 -14.95
CA VAL A 22 1.78 -2.21 -13.90
C VAL A 22 0.92 -2.03 -12.65
N SER A 23 1.23 -2.76 -11.58
CA SER A 23 0.49 -2.71 -10.31
C SER A 23 1.28 -1.94 -9.25
N ASN A 24 0.66 -0.92 -8.64
CA ASN A 24 1.26 -0.20 -7.52
C ASN A 24 0.89 -0.86 -6.19
N ILE A 25 1.83 -1.61 -5.62
CA ILE A 25 1.64 -2.33 -4.36
C ILE A 25 2.15 -1.49 -3.20
N MET A 26 1.25 -1.19 -2.25
CA MET A 26 1.49 -0.29 -1.13
C MET A 26 1.44 -1.08 0.19
N PRO A 27 2.55 -1.73 0.59
CA PRO A 27 2.58 -2.51 1.82
C PRO A 27 2.62 -1.60 3.05
N GLY A 28 1.79 -1.94 4.03
CA GLY A 28 1.90 -1.54 5.42
C GLY A 28 3.04 -2.28 6.13
N TYR A 29 2.93 -2.43 7.45
CA TYR A 29 3.99 -3.03 8.26
C TYR A 29 3.89 -4.56 8.27
N ILE A 30 4.97 -5.22 7.85
CA ILE A 30 5.17 -6.67 7.95
C ILE A 30 6.38 -6.90 8.87
N LEU A 31 6.23 -7.75 9.87
CA LEU A 31 7.32 -8.10 10.79
C LEU A 31 8.38 -8.93 10.04
N THR A 32 9.61 -8.42 10.02
CA THR A 32 10.79 -9.10 9.48
C THR A 32 11.95 -8.98 10.47
N ASP A 33 13.01 -9.75 10.28
CA ASP A 33 14.19 -9.66 11.13
C ASP A 33 14.84 -8.27 11.12
N ILE A 34 14.74 -7.57 9.99
CA ILE A 34 15.28 -6.22 9.80
C ILE A 34 14.56 -5.19 10.69
N ASN A 35 13.29 -5.41 11.03
CA ASN A 35 12.47 -4.44 11.75
C ASN A 35 11.96 -4.95 13.12
N ARG A 36 12.55 -6.03 13.62
CA ARG A 36 12.14 -6.72 14.86
C ARG A 36 12.09 -5.78 16.07
N ASP A 37 13.02 -4.84 16.17
CA ASP A 37 13.13 -3.89 17.29
C ASP A 37 12.31 -2.61 17.10
N THR A 38 11.55 -2.49 16.01
CA THR A 38 10.71 -1.32 15.75
C THR A 38 9.52 -1.32 16.70
N LYS A 39 9.51 -0.34 17.62
CA LYS A 39 8.50 -0.20 18.68
C LYS A 39 7.13 0.27 18.18
N SER A 40 7.09 1.14 17.17
CA SER A 40 5.85 1.71 16.64
C SER A 40 5.61 1.25 15.21
N ALA A 41 4.68 0.32 15.03
CA ALA A 41 4.25 -0.18 13.73
C ALA A 41 2.75 -0.52 13.80
N PRO A 42 1.86 0.46 13.62
CA PRO A 42 0.42 0.24 13.70
C PRO A 42 -0.03 -0.79 12.67
N PHE A 43 -0.96 -1.67 13.07
CA PHE A 43 -1.52 -2.72 12.21
C PHE A 43 -0.47 -3.64 11.56
N ARG A 44 0.68 -3.82 12.22
CA ARG A 44 1.72 -4.75 11.79
C ARG A 44 1.20 -6.18 11.78
N VAL A 45 1.50 -6.91 10.71
CA VAL A 45 1.20 -8.35 10.56
C VAL A 45 2.49 -9.18 10.61
N ASP A 46 2.35 -10.47 10.89
CA ASP A 46 3.45 -11.43 10.79
C ASP A 46 3.90 -11.64 9.33
N LEU A 47 5.06 -12.27 9.16
CA LEU A 47 5.69 -12.48 7.87
C LEU A 47 4.81 -13.32 6.92
N GLU A 48 4.24 -14.41 7.41
CA GLU A 48 3.49 -15.35 6.59
C GLU A 48 2.20 -14.70 6.07
N THR A 49 1.45 -14.05 6.97
CA THR A 49 0.25 -13.28 6.62
C THR A 49 0.58 -12.16 5.63
N GLY A 50 1.66 -11.42 5.88
CA GLY A 50 2.11 -10.33 5.01
C GLY A 50 2.46 -10.79 3.60
N VAL A 51 3.23 -11.88 3.48
CA VAL A 51 3.63 -12.46 2.18
C VAL A 51 2.43 -13.04 1.43
N LYS A 52 1.53 -13.77 2.10
CA LYS A 52 0.30 -14.28 1.48
C LYS A 52 -0.56 -13.14 0.92
N ALA A 53 -0.71 -12.07 1.68
CA ALA A 53 -1.44 -10.88 1.22
C ALA A 53 -0.74 -10.18 0.05
N LEU A 54 0.60 -10.16 0.04
CA LEU A 54 1.40 -9.58 -1.04
C LEU A 54 1.24 -10.36 -2.35
N VAL A 55 1.38 -11.69 -2.30
CA VAL A 55 1.17 -12.58 -3.45
C VAL A 55 -0.23 -12.39 -4.02
N LYS A 56 -1.26 -12.45 -3.16
CA LYS A 56 -2.65 -12.23 -3.58
C LYS A 56 -2.86 -10.86 -4.23
N ALA A 57 -2.18 -9.82 -3.77
CA ALA A 57 -2.27 -8.49 -4.37
C ALA A 57 -1.61 -8.42 -5.75
N ILE A 58 -0.45 -9.06 -5.91
CA ILE A 58 0.26 -9.17 -7.19
C ILE A 58 -0.59 -9.93 -8.21
N GLU A 59 -1.10 -11.11 -7.84
CA GLU A 59 -1.92 -11.96 -8.71
C GLU A 59 -3.25 -11.30 -9.11
N SER A 60 -3.76 -10.36 -8.32
CA SER A 60 -4.98 -9.62 -8.66
C SER A 60 -4.79 -8.58 -9.76
N GLU A 61 -3.54 -8.25 -10.10
CA GLU A 61 -3.14 -7.27 -11.12
C GLU A 61 -3.88 -5.92 -11.05
N LYS A 62 -4.34 -5.54 -9.84
CA LYS A 62 -5.02 -4.28 -9.62
C LYS A 62 -4.04 -3.14 -9.77
N ARG A 63 -4.46 -2.09 -10.50
CA ARG A 63 -3.73 -0.84 -10.67
C ARG A 63 -3.12 -0.30 -9.35
N ARG A 64 -3.84 -0.43 -8.24
CA ARG A 64 -3.35 -0.08 -6.90
C ARG A 64 -3.89 -1.06 -5.86
N ALA A 65 -3.04 -1.54 -4.96
CA ALA A 65 -3.42 -2.42 -3.87
C ALA A 65 -2.65 -2.10 -2.58
N TYR A 66 -3.34 -2.09 -1.44
CA TYR A 66 -2.71 -2.00 -0.11
C TYR A 66 -2.53 -3.39 0.49
N VAL A 67 -1.41 -3.62 1.18
CA VAL A 67 -1.05 -4.94 1.72
C VAL A 67 -0.69 -4.86 3.20
N PRO A 68 -1.40 -5.53 4.11
CA PRO A 68 -2.69 -6.20 3.88
C PRO A 68 -3.79 -5.22 3.42
N TRP A 69 -4.88 -5.72 2.82
CA TRP A 69 -5.95 -4.82 2.37
C TRP A 69 -6.65 -4.13 3.57
N TRP A 70 -6.83 -4.86 4.67
CA TRP A 70 -7.39 -4.37 5.93
C TRP A 70 -6.27 -4.10 6.94
N PRO A 71 -6.31 -2.98 7.70
CA PRO A 71 -7.28 -1.88 7.66
C PRO A 71 -6.89 -0.75 6.68
N TRP A 72 -5.80 -0.91 5.93
CA TRP A 72 -5.17 0.17 5.15
C TRP A 72 -6.05 0.72 4.03
N THR A 73 -6.82 -0.14 3.35
CA THR A 73 -7.72 0.27 2.25
C THR A 73 -8.80 1.25 2.74
N PRO A 74 -9.64 0.91 3.73
CA PRO A 74 -10.65 1.85 4.23
C PRO A 74 -10.00 3.10 4.84
N LEU A 75 -8.91 2.95 5.58
CA LEU A 75 -8.16 4.09 6.13
C LEU A 75 -7.74 5.07 5.03
N SER A 76 -7.28 4.56 3.88
CA SER A 76 -6.88 5.41 2.76
C SER A 76 -8.03 6.21 2.14
N TYR A 77 -9.26 5.69 2.18
CA TYR A 77 -10.44 6.42 1.72
C TYR A 77 -10.85 7.49 2.73
N VAL A 78 -10.86 7.15 4.02
CA VAL A 78 -11.15 8.11 5.10
C VAL A 78 -10.19 9.28 5.07
N LEU A 79 -8.88 9.02 4.96
CA LEU A 79 -7.86 10.07 4.91
C LEU A 79 -7.99 10.97 3.68
N LYS A 80 -8.42 10.44 2.53
CA LYS A 80 -8.64 11.24 1.31
C LYS A 80 -9.90 12.09 1.36
N ALA A 81 -10.92 11.62 2.08
CA ALA A 81 -12.20 12.32 2.22
C ALA A 81 -12.19 13.36 3.35
N LEU A 82 -11.22 13.28 4.26
CA LEU A 82 -11.14 14.17 5.41
C LEU A 82 -10.83 15.61 4.98
N PRO A 83 -11.56 16.63 5.48
CA PRO A 83 -11.17 18.02 5.30
C PRO A 83 -9.79 18.29 5.89
N PHE A 84 -8.99 19.11 5.20
CA PHE A 84 -7.61 19.41 5.58
C PHE A 84 -7.48 19.90 7.03
N GLU A 85 -8.41 20.77 7.47
CA GLU A 85 -8.45 21.29 8.84
C GLU A 85 -8.55 20.19 9.90
N VAL A 86 -9.38 19.16 9.66
CA VAL A 86 -9.53 18.04 10.60
C VAL A 86 -8.29 17.16 10.59
N PHE A 87 -7.72 16.95 9.40
CA PHE A 87 -6.51 16.13 9.25
C PHE A 87 -5.31 16.77 9.94
N SER A 88 -5.16 18.09 9.82
CA SER A 88 -4.06 18.86 10.43
C SER A 88 -4.05 18.82 11.97
N ARG A 89 -5.20 18.59 12.61
CA ARG A 89 -5.33 18.50 14.08
C ARG A 89 -5.07 17.10 14.63
N ALA A 90 -5.09 16.08 13.78
CA ALA A 90 -4.92 14.68 14.15
C ALA A 90 -3.50 14.14 13.93
N MET A 91 -2.68 14.85 13.13
CA MET A 91 -1.23 14.63 13.02
C MET A 91 -0.48 15.46 14.06
#